data_AF-E0W1Q0-F1
#
_entry.id   AF-E0W1Q0-F1
#
_cell.length_a   1.000
_cell.length_b   1.000
_cell.length_c   1.000
_cell.angle_alpha   90.00
_cell.angle_beta   90.00
_cell.angle_gamma   90.00
#
_symmetry.space_group_name_H-M   'P 1'
#
loop_
_entity.id
_entity.type
_entity.pdbx_description
1 polymer ?
#
loop_
_entity_poly.entity_id
_entity_poly.type
_entity_poly.pdbx_seq_one_letter_code
_entity_poly.pdbx_strand_id
1 'polypeptide(L)'
;MYEKIHFYFALIIFISLFFITTGSYSRDTIDGCTQRRGCKIENGQCVCGTGCYYEYRYSSKSECYKAIKGREYDLCQRNPCRNGGTCSQTSHEPGFKCRCEGTGFYGQRCQYACPKIGAPLQGAFPYECIVI
;
A
#
# COMPACT_ATOMS: atom_id res chain seq x y z
N MET A 1 -69.14 -26.72 10.89
CA MET A 1 -68.51 -25.94 9.81
C MET A 1 -67.48 -24.93 10.31
N TYR A 2 -67.66 -24.32 11.49
CA TYR A 2 -66.76 -23.30 12.06
C TYR A 2 -65.38 -23.85 12.51
N GLU A 3 -65.30 -25.06 13.06
CA GLU A 3 -64.02 -25.67 13.51
C GLU A 3 -63.01 -25.92 12.38
N LYS A 4 -63.46 -26.30 11.18
CA LYS A 4 -62.57 -26.54 10.03
C LYS A 4 -61.94 -25.25 9.51
N ILE A 5 -62.61 -24.11 9.68
CA ILE A 5 -62.13 -22.79 9.27
C ILE A 5 -61.03 -22.29 10.20
N HIS A 6 -61.20 -22.49 11.52
CA HIS A 6 -60.17 -22.19 12.53
C HIS A 6 -58.89 -23.00 12.30
N PHE A 7 -59.02 -24.28 11.96
CA PHE A 7 -57.88 -25.14 11.65
C PHE A 7 -57.11 -24.66 10.41
N TYR A 8 -57.82 -24.24 9.37
CA TYR A 8 -57.21 -23.73 8.13
C TYR A 8 -56.47 -22.40 8.35
N PHE A 9 -57.04 -21.51 9.17
CA PHE A 9 -56.43 -20.23 9.52
C PHE A 9 -55.15 -20.42 10.35
N ALA A 10 -55.16 -21.36 11.31
CA ALA A 10 -53.98 -21.71 12.09
C ALA A 10 -52.85 -22.29 11.21
N LEU A 11 -53.17 -23.12 10.22
CA LEU A 11 -52.19 -23.70 9.29
C LEU A 11 -51.51 -22.62 8.43
N ILE A 12 -52.27 -21.62 7.94
CA ILE A 12 -51.74 -20.50 7.15
C ILE A 12 -50.79 -19.64 7.97
N ILE A 13 -51.10 -19.39 9.25
CA ILE A 13 -50.23 -18.64 10.17
C ILE A 13 -48.92 -19.41 10.44
N PHE A 14 -48.99 -20.74 10.62
CA PHE A 14 -47.79 -21.55 10.80
C PHE A 14 -46.90 -21.57 9.55
N ILE A 15 -47.50 -21.67 8.36
CA ILE A 15 -46.77 -21.66 7.09
C ILE A 15 -46.13 -20.29 6.85
N SER A 16 -46.85 -19.19 7.09
CA SER A 16 -46.28 -17.84 6.95
C SER A 16 -45.17 -17.56 7.95
N LEU A 17 -45.30 -18.00 9.21
CA LEU A 17 -44.23 -17.92 10.20
C LEU A 17 -43.03 -18.79 9.84
N PHE A 18 -43.23 -19.97 9.26
CA PHE A 18 -42.15 -20.81 8.73
C PHE A 18 -41.43 -20.14 7.53
N PHE A 19 -42.17 -19.48 6.64
CA PHE A 19 -41.57 -18.65 5.59
C PHE A 19 -40.87 -17.39 6.14
N ILE A 20 -41.29 -16.84 7.28
CA ILE A 20 -40.59 -15.70 7.92
C ILE A 20 -39.29 -16.18 8.60
N THR A 21 -39.27 -17.36 9.24
CA THR A 21 -38.06 -17.94 9.86
C THR A 21 -37.07 -18.50 8.84
N THR A 22 -37.56 -19.00 7.69
CA THR A 22 -36.70 -19.43 6.57
C THR A 22 -36.38 -18.30 5.59
N GLY A 23 -37.16 -17.21 5.60
CA GLY A 23 -37.07 -16.07 4.68
C GLY A 23 -36.11 -14.96 5.10
N SER A 24 -35.34 -15.15 6.17
CA SER A 24 -34.27 -14.23 6.59
C SER A 24 -32.91 -14.91 6.78
N TYR A 25 -32.64 -15.98 6.01
CA TYR A 25 -31.30 -16.54 5.85
C TYR A 25 -30.65 -16.11 4.53
N SER A 26 -30.64 -14.82 4.23
CA SER A 26 -29.64 -14.28 3.32
C SER A 26 -28.35 -14.11 4.13
N ARG A 27 -27.49 -15.14 4.11
CA ARG A 27 -26.06 -14.94 4.43
C ARG A 27 -25.58 -13.78 3.55
N ASP A 28 -25.04 -12.73 4.15
CA ASP A 28 -24.21 -11.72 3.47
C ASP A 28 -22.88 -12.33 2.95
N THR A 29 -22.95 -13.49 2.30
CA THR A 29 -21.82 -14.17 1.64
C THR A 29 -22.33 -14.88 0.39
N ILE A 30 -22.90 -14.11 -0.53
CA ILE A 30 -22.78 -14.43 -1.96
C ILE A 30 -21.37 -13.95 -2.32
N ASP A 31 -20.49 -14.89 -2.65
CA ASP A 31 -19.02 -14.83 -2.65
C ASP A 31 -18.36 -14.92 -1.26
N GLY A 32 -17.54 -15.96 -1.06
CA GLY A 32 -16.84 -16.31 0.18
C GLY A 32 -15.72 -15.36 0.58
N CYS A 33 -15.98 -14.06 0.55
CA CYS A 33 -15.03 -13.02 0.90
C CYS A 33 -15.54 -12.21 2.09
N THR A 34 -14.62 -11.76 2.94
CA THR A 34 -14.96 -10.76 3.95
C THR A 34 -15.17 -9.41 3.25
N GLN A 35 -16.41 -8.91 3.28
CA GLN A 35 -16.66 -7.54 2.85
C GLN A 35 -15.97 -6.56 3.80
N ARG A 36 -15.25 -5.59 3.23
CA ARG A 36 -14.68 -4.46 3.97
C ARG A 36 -14.81 -3.18 3.16
N ARG A 37 -14.81 -2.05 3.88
CA ARG A 37 -14.55 -0.76 3.25
C ARG A 37 -13.06 -0.67 2.93
N GLY A 38 -12.72 -0.22 1.74
CA GLY A 38 -11.34 -0.01 1.33
C GLY A 38 -11.22 0.89 0.10
N CYS A 39 -10.00 1.05 -0.37
CA CYS A 39 -9.68 1.84 -1.56
C CYS A 39 -8.74 1.09 -2.51
N LYS A 40 -8.84 1.40 -3.80
CA LYS A 40 -7.95 0.93 -4.87
C LYS A 40 -7.55 2.11 -5.75
N ILE A 41 -6.49 1.92 -6.55
CA ILE A 41 -6.05 2.91 -7.53
C ILE A 41 -6.66 2.53 -8.88
N GLU A 42 -7.48 3.42 -9.44
CA GLU A 42 -7.99 3.30 -10.81
C GLU A 42 -7.63 4.56 -11.57
N ASN A 43 -7.01 4.41 -12.75
CA ASN A 43 -6.57 5.53 -13.60
C ASN A 43 -5.75 6.61 -12.86
N GLY A 44 -4.93 6.20 -11.89
CA GLY A 44 -4.11 7.13 -11.09
C GLY A 44 -4.90 7.94 -10.05
N GLN A 45 -6.13 7.55 -9.75
CA GLN A 45 -6.96 8.15 -8.71
C GLN A 45 -7.39 7.11 -7.67
N CYS A 46 -7.51 7.55 -6.42
CA CYS A 46 -8.03 6.72 -5.34
C CYS A 46 -9.55 6.63 -5.37
N VAL A 47 -10.06 5.44 -5.64
CA VAL A 47 -11.47 5.10 -5.59
C VAL A 47 -11.72 4.22 -4.36
N CYS A 48 -12.70 4.59 -3.54
CA CYS A 48 -13.03 3.88 -2.31
C CYS A 48 -14.47 3.38 -2.34
N GLY A 49 -14.71 2.22 -1.76
CA GLY A 49 -16.02 1.59 -1.73
C GLY A 49 -16.11 0.51 -0.66
N THR A 50 -17.19 -0.25 -0.70
CA THR A 50 -17.39 -1.46 0.07
C THR A 50 -17.44 -2.64 -0.90
N GLY A 51 -16.81 -3.74 -0.54
CA GLY A 51 -16.74 -4.94 -1.37
C GLY A 51 -15.71 -5.90 -0.79
N CYS A 52 -15.17 -6.82 -1.58
CA CYS A 52 -14.31 -7.85 -1.04
C CYS A 52 -12.95 -7.29 -0.61
N TYR A 53 -12.39 -7.82 0.49
CA TYR A 53 -11.11 -7.33 1.01
C TYR A 53 -9.96 -7.39 0.00
N TYR A 54 -9.95 -8.37 -0.90
CA TYR A 54 -8.93 -8.51 -1.94
C TYR A 54 -9.04 -7.47 -3.07
N GLU A 55 -10.22 -6.90 -3.31
CA GLU A 55 -10.42 -5.86 -4.35
C GLU A 55 -9.82 -4.51 -3.94
N TYR A 56 -9.72 -4.28 -2.63
CA TYR A 56 -9.21 -3.04 -2.07
C TYR A 56 -7.82 -3.26 -1.49
N ARG A 57 -6.80 -2.74 -2.17
CA ARG A 57 -5.42 -2.81 -1.68
C ARG A 57 -5.17 -1.96 -0.44
N TYR A 58 -5.91 -0.87 -0.29
CA TYR A 58 -5.69 0.12 0.77
C TYR A 58 -6.87 0.15 1.73
N SER A 59 -6.58 0.34 3.01
CA SER A 59 -7.60 0.45 4.06
C SER A 59 -8.24 1.84 4.12
N SER A 60 -7.52 2.86 3.64
CA SER A 60 -7.94 4.26 3.69
C SER A 60 -7.57 5.04 2.44
N LYS A 61 -8.29 6.14 2.20
CA LYS A 61 -8.04 7.04 1.07
C LYS A 61 -6.66 7.71 1.18
N SER A 62 -6.22 8.03 2.40
CA SER A 62 -4.91 8.64 2.66
C SER A 62 -3.76 7.70 2.35
N GLU A 63 -3.88 6.42 2.70
CA GLU A 63 -2.90 5.39 2.36
C GLU A 63 -2.78 5.21 0.84
N CYS A 64 -3.92 5.17 0.15
CA CYS A 64 -3.96 5.13 -1.32
C CYS A 64 -3.27 6.37 -1.94
N TYR A 65 -3.56 7.59 -1.44
CA TYR A 65 -2.92 8.80 -1.95
C TYR A 65 -1.42 8.86 -1.66
N LYS A 66 -0.95 8.31 -0.54
CA LYS A 66 0.50 8.17 -0.28
C LYS A 66 1.17 7.27 -1.32
N ALA A 67 0.50 6.19 -1.73
CA ALA A 67 1.01 5.31 -2.78
C ALA A 67 1.07 6.00 -4.15
N ILE A 68 0.05 6.80 -4.51
CA ILE A 68 0.08 7.63 -5.75
C ILE A 68 1.17 8.70 -5.64
N LYS A 69 1.23 9.45 -4.54
CA LYS A 69 2.18 10.53 -4.31
C LYS A 69 3.63 10.05 -4.23
N GLY A 70 3.86 8.81 -3.79
CA GLY A 70 5.17 8.16 -3.85
C GLY A 70 5.73 8.07 -5.27
N ARG A 71 4.87 8.08 -6.31
CA ARG A 71 5.29 8.20 -7.72
C ARG A 71 5.63 9.63 -8.14
N GLU A 72 5.04 10.62 -7.48
CA GLU A 72 5.04 12.02 -7.93
C GLU A 72 6.22 12.81 -7.34
N TYR A 73 6.76 12.36 -6.22
CA TYR A 73 7.97 12.92 -5.63
C TYR A 73 9.16 12.00 -5.89
N ASP A 74 9.56 11.87 -7.16
CA ASP A 74 10.86 11.27 -7.48
C ASP A 74 11.97 12.23 -7.03
N LEU A 75 12.54 11.92 -5.87
CA LEU A 75 13.63 12.67 -5.27
C LEU A 75 14.89 12.71 -6.14
N CYS A 76 15.04 11.77 -7.06
CA CYS A 76 16.13 11.73 -8.00
C CYS A 76 15.96 12.67 -9.20
N GLN A 77 14.75 13.15 -9.51
CA GLN A 77 14.55 14.13 -10.60
C GLN A 77 15.35 15.41 -10.41
N ARG A 78 15.58 15.82 -9.15
CA ARG A 78 16.38 17.01 -8.85
C ARG A 78 17.90 16.75 -8.92
N ASN A 79 18.31 15.57 -9.36
CA ASN A 79 19.69 15.10 -9.42
C ASN A 79 20.48 15.48 -8.16
N PRO A 80 20.08 14.98 -6.98
CA PRO A 80 20.70 15.38 -5.73
C PRO A 80 22.16 14.92 -5.62
N CYS A 81 22.58 13.88 -6.33
CA CYS A 81 23.93 13.34 -6.32
C CYS A 81 24.89 14.19 -7.16
N ARG A 82 26.07 14.51 -6.62
CA ARG A 82 27.12 15.28 -7.30
C ARG A 82 28.14 14.35 -7.96
N ASN A 83 29.03 14.93 -8.77
CA ASN A 83 30.24 14.29 -9.29
C ASN A 83 30.01 12.93 -10.00
N GLY A 84 28.89 12.81 -10.73
CA GLY A 84 28.56 11.58 -11.47
C GLY A 84 27.97 10.45 -10.62
N GLY A 85 27.62 10.71 -9.35
CA GLY A 85 26.93 9.74 -8.52
C GLY A 85 25.55 9.35 -9.06
N THR A 86 25.20 8.07 -8.96
CA THR A 86 23.88 7.57 -9.39
C THR A 86 22.86 7.75 -8.26
N CYS A 87 21.67 8.30 -8.57
CA CYS A 87 20.60 8.45 -7.59
C CYS A 87 19.61 7.28 -7.65
N SER A 88 19.26 6.74 -6.49
CA SER A 88 18.19 5.77 -6.33
C SER A 88 17.20 6.25 -5.26
N GLN A 89 15.90 6.20 -5.57
CA GLN A 89 14.86 6.55 -4.60
C GLN A 89 14.73 5.46 -3.52
N THR A 90 14.56 5.86 -2.27
CA THR A 90 14.42 4.95 -1.12
C THR A 90 13.18 5.31 -0.30
N SER A 91 12.64 4.35 0.44
CA SER A 91 11.53 4.56 1.38
C SER A 91 11.95 5.20 2.71
N HIS A 92 13.25 5.26 2.98
CA HIS A 92 13.82 5.80 4.21
C HIS A 92 14.26 7.25 4.02
N GLU A 93 13.98 8.13 4.98
CA GLU A 93 14.38 9.53 4.97
C GLU A 93 15.92 9.67 4.79
N PRO A 94 16.43 10.52 3.87
CA PRO A 94 15.76 11.62 3.14
C PRO A 94 14.93 11.20 1.91
N GLY A 95 14.77 9.89 1.66
CA GLY A 95 13.97 9.32 0.58
C GLY A 95 14.76 9.06 -0.71
N PHE A 96 16.09 9.23 -0.67
CA PHE A 96 16.99 8.86 -1.77
C PHE A 96 18.35 8.43 -1.22
N LYS A 97 19.10 7.69 -2.04
CA LYS A 97 20.49 7.30 -1.79
C LYS A 97 21.33 7.55 -3.03
N CYS A 98 22.50 8.15 -2.84
CA CYS A 98 23.50 8.29 -3.90
C CYS A 98 24.50 7.13 -3.85
N ARG A 99 24.79 6.54 -5.01
CA ARG A 99 25.85 5.56 -5.21
C ARG A 99 27.05 6.26 -5.84
N CYS A 100 28.14 6.35 -5.07
CA CYS A 100 29.34 7.09 -5.45
C CYS A 100 30.50 6.19 -5.91
N GLU A 101 30.35 4.86 -5.81
CA GLU A 101 31.36 3.87 -6.22
C GLU A 101 31.81 4.13 -7.66
N GLY A 102 33.13 4.10 -7.90
CA GLY A 102 33.72 4.36 -9.22
C GLY A 102 33.76 5.83 -9.65
N THR A 103 33.20 6.77 -8.88
CA THR A 103 33.30 8.21 -9.19
C THR A 103 34.57 8.87 -8.65
N GLY A 104 35.24 8.25 -7.67
CA GLY A 104 36.34 8.87 -6.92
C GLY A 104 35.85 9.87 -5.86
N PHE A 105 34.56 9.86 -5.52
CA PHE A 105 33.95 10.68 -4.47
C PHE A 105 33.16 9.83 -3.47
N TYR A 106 32.90 10.39 -2.29
CA TYR A 106 32.13 9.75 -1.21
C TYR A 106 31.22 10.75 -0.47
N GLY A 107 30.42 10.23 0.46
CA GLY A 107 29.45 10.99 1.26
C GLY A 107 28.02 10.90 0.73
N GLN A 108 27.05 11.41 1.49
CA GLN A 108 25.62 11.27 1.21
C GLN A 108 25.20 11.71 -0.20
N ARG A 109 25.89 12.71 -0.77
CA ARG A 109 25.63 13.26 -2.10
C ARG A 109 26.87 13.20 -3.01
N CYS A 110 27.84 12.34 -2.69
CA CYS A 110 29.13 12.25 -3.39
C CYS A 110 29.89 13.59 -3.44
N GLN A 111 29.82 14.39 -2.36
CA GLN A 111 30.38 15.74 -2.33
C GLN A 111 31.87 15.80 -1.95
N TYR A 112 32.43 14.73 -1.36
CA TYR A 112 33.81 14.70 -0.88
C TYR A 112 34.68 13.88 -1.81
N ALA A 113 35.87 14.37 -2.17
CA ALA A 113 36.82 13.61 -2.98
C ALA A 113 37.48 12.52 -2.15
N CYS A 114 37.68 11.34 -2.74
CA CYS A 114 38.34 10.23 -2.06
C CYS A 114 39.76 10.61 -1.59
N PRO A 115 40.11 10.31 -0.33
CA PRO A 115 41.42 10.62 0.20
C PRO A 115 42.51 9.78 -0.50
N LYS A 116 43.64 10.42 -0.83
CA LYS A 116 44.78 9.74 -1.44
C LYS A 116 45.59 9.00 -0.38
N ILE A 117 46.16 7.85 -0.76
CA ILE A 117 47.09 7.10 0.09
C ILE A 117 48.31 8.00 0.36
N GLY A 118 48.56 8.29 1.64
CA GLY A 118 49.59 9.24 2.10
C GLY A 118 49.06 10.59 2.61
N ALA A 119 47.75 10.85 2.52
CA ALA A 119 47.14 12.00 3.20
C ALA A 119 46.84 11.66 4.68
N PRO A 120 46.97 12.64 5.61
CA PRO A 120 46.53 12.44 6.98
C PRO A 120 45.02 12.19 7.03
N LEU A 121 44.64 10.96 7.37
CA LEU A 121 43.23 10.56 7.50
C LEU A 121 42.79 10.75 8.96
N GLN A 122 41.82 11.63 9.19
CA GLN A 122 41.11 11.68 10.47
C GLN A 122 39.86 10.80 10.36
N GLY A 123 39.97 9.52 10.74
CA GLY A 123 38.85 8.58 10.79
C GLY A 123 39.06 7.31 9.95
N ALA A 124 37.96 6.63 9.65
CA ALA A 124 37.97 5.43 8.82
C ALA A 124 37.98 5.78 7.32
N PHE A 125 38.59 4.92 6.51
CA PHE A 125 38.59 5.09 5.05
C PHE A 125 37.19 4.82 4.48
N PRO A 126 36.64 5.69 3.61
CA PRO A 126 35.31 5.50 3.05
C PRO A 126 35.24 4.25 2.18
N TYR A 127 34.21 3.43 2.35
CA TYR A 127 34.07 2.20 1.57
C TYR A 127 33.81 2.49 0.09
N GLU A 128 33.18 3.63 -0.23
CA GLU A 128 32.92 4.07 -1.61
C GLU A 128 34.21 4.37 -2.39
N CYS A 129 35.34 4.55 -1.68
CA CYS A 129 36.65 4.86 -2.24
C CYS A 129 37.54 3.62 -2.45
N ILE A 130 37.06 2.43 -2.06
CA ILE A 130 37.80 1.18 -2.23
C ILE A 130 37.58 0.71 -3.68
N VAL A 131 38.62 0.84 -4.51
CA VAL A 131 38.61 0.31 -5.88
C VAL A 131 39.03 -1.16 -5.78
N ILE A 132 38.10 -2.08 -6.06
CA ILE A 132 38.37 -3.52 -6.17
C ILE A 132 38.80 -3.91 -7.59
#